data_AF-A0AAW2DMM2-F1
#
_entry.id   AF-A0AAW2DMM2-F1
#
_cell.length_a   1.000
_cell.length_b   1.000
_cell.length_c   1.000
_cell.angle_alpha   90.00
_cell.angle_beta   90.00
_cell.angle_gamma   90.00
#
_symmetry.space_group_name_H-M   'P 1'
#
loop_
_entity.id
_entity.type
_entity.pdbx_description
1 polymer ?
#
loop_
_entity_poly.entity_id
_entity_poly.type
_entity_poly.pdbx_seq_one_letter_code
_entity_poly.pdbx_strand_id
1 'polypeptide(L)'
;MWNHDSLRQAATFIDLTGCVFAENRDPALFSMVIWALWNRRNNHRLGKTIISLDQLLQQAKDRLREFALHNTSYTVPVGRPPTRWHPPEQPLYKLNFDGALFEAEQCAGLGAILRNSEGQVMVSLTERSTLPFTAIEVEALAARRALLLALETGFDRVILERDSQVLITALQNNSYTLSHFGHLIKDIQYLASCFSEIHFSHVRRHCNTVAHALAKRANSIFQYQVWMEDVPPDIISVLEADFLG
;
A
#
# COMPACT_ATOMS: atom_id res chain seq x y z
N MET A 1 -2.75 -31.46 8.11
CA MET A 1 -1.68 -31.65 7.09
C MET A 1 -2.24 -32.60 6.05
N TRP A 2 -2.14 -32.25 4.77
CA TRP A 2 -3.01 -32.74 3.69
C TRP A 2 -3.17 -34.28 3.62
N ASN A 3 -4.40 -34.76 3.41
CA ASN A 3 -4.64 -36.19 3.17
C ASN A 3 -3.98 -36.61 1.84
N HIS A 4 -3.09 -37.60 1.90
CA HIS A 4 -2.31 -38.07 0.76
C HIS A 4 -3.17 -38.66 -0.37
N ASP A 5 -4.32 -39.24 -0.04
CA ASP A 5 -5.16 -39.94 -1.03
C ASP A 5 -5.93 -38.97 -1.94
N SER A 6 -6.39 -37.84 -1.40
CA SER A 6 -7.11 -36.82 -2.18
C SER A 6 -6.16 -36.00 -3.08
N LEU A 7 -4.91 -35.78 -2.64
CA LEU A 7 -3.91 -35.06 -3.43
C LEU A 7 -3.37 -35.89 -4.60
N ARG A 8 -3.37 -37.23 -4.50
CA ARG A 8 -2.93 -38.14 -5.57
C ARG A 8 -3.94 -38.27 -6.71
N GLN A 9 -5.19 -37.90 -6.47
CA GLN A 9 -6.26 -37.94 -7.49
C GLN A 9 -6.29 -36.68 -8.36
N ALA A 10 -5.56 -35.62 -7.99
CA ALA A 10 -5.44 -34.42 -8.80
C ALA A 10 -4.59 -34.72 -10.06
N ALA A 11 -5.22 -34.66 -11.23
CA ALA A 11 -4.58 -34.93 -12.52
C ALA A 11 -3.81 -33.72 -13.06
N THR A 12 -4.21 -32.51 -12.65
CA THR A 12 -3.59 -31.25 -13.07
C THR A 12 -3.27 -30.34 -11.89
N PHE A 13 -2.42 -29.34 -12.14
CA PHE A 13 -2.15 -28.29 -11.15
C PHE A 13 -3.42 -27.53 -10.75
N ILE A 14 -4.36 -27.35 -11.69
CA ILE A 14 -5.64 -26.68 -11.43
C ILE A 14 -6.48 -27.52 -10.46
N ASP A 15 -6.53 -28.83 -10.66
CA ASP A 15 -7.23 -29.75 -9.74
C ASP A 15 -6.60 -29.72 -8.35
N LEU A 16 -5.26 -29.71 -8.29
CA LEU A 16 -4.51 -29.62 -7.04
C LEU A 16 -4.82 -28.32 -6.29
N THR A 17 -4.84 -27.18 -7.00
CA THR A 17 -5.25 -25.90 -6.41
C THR A 17 -6.71 -25.92 -5.97
N GLY A 18 -7.60 -26.49 -6.78
CA GLY A 18 -9.02 -26.62 -6.46
C GLY A 18 -9.24 -27.37 -5.15
N CYS A 19 -8.61 -28.54 -4.97
CA CYS A 19 -8.70 -29.33 -3.75
C CYS A 19 -8.18 -28.60 -2.51
N VAL A 20 -7.10 -27.84 -2.63
CA VAL A 20 -6.49 -27.17 -1.47
C VAL A 20 -7.30 -25.94 -1.04
N PHE A 21 -7.77 -25.14 -2.00
CA PHE A 21 -8.49 -23.90 -1.73
C PHE A 21 -9.97 -24.14 -1.42
N ALA A 22 -10.64 -25.10 -2.07
CA ALA A 22 -12.06 -25.41 -1.82
C ALA A 22 -12.29 -26.09 -0.47
N GLU A 23 -11.32 -26.88 0.01
CA GLU A 23 -11.44 -27.61 1.28
C GLU A 23 -10.74 -26.91 2.45
N ASN A 24 -10.34 -25.64 2.28
CA ASN A 24 -9.64 -24.81 3.27
C ASN A 24 -8.43 -25.51 3.94
N ARG A 25 -7.68 -26.27 3.15
CA ARG A 25 -6.57 -27.10 3.60
C ARG A 25 -5.27 -26.29 3.68
N ASP A 26 -5.23 -25.29 4.56
CA ASP A 26 -4.10 -24.36 4.74
C ASP A 26 -3.57 -23.76 3.41
N PRO A 27 -4.38 -22.91 2.74
CA PRO A 27 -4.01 -22.31 1.46
C PRO A 27 -2.77 -21.41 1.54
N ALA A 28 -2.50 -20.84 2.72
CA ALA A 28 -1.36 -19.98 2.95
C ALA A 28 -0.05 -20.77 2.93
N LEU A 29 0.02 -21.90 3.65
CA LEU A 29 1.18 -22.79 3.59
C LEU A 29 1.36 -23.38 2.20
N PHE A 30 0.28 -23.78 1.53
CA PHE A 30 0.35 -24.25 0.15
C PHE A 30 0.98 -23.21 -0.78
N SER A 31 0.52 -21.97 -0.71
CA SER A 31 1.05 -20.86 -1.50
C SER A 31 2.54 -20.64 -1.24
N MET A 32 2.98 -20.69 0.03
CA MET A 32 4.39 -20.56 0.41
C MET A 32 5.25 -21.71 -0.12
N VAL A 33 4.72 -22.94 -0.15
CA VAL A 33 5.41 -24.11 -0.72
C VAL A 33 5.55 -24.00 -2.24
N ILE A 34 4.49 -23.59 -2.96
CA ILE A 34 4.54 -23.38 -4.42
C ILE A 34 5.54 -22.28 -4.77
N TRP A 35 5.52 -21.16 -4.05
CA TRP A 35 6.48 -20.09 -4.22
C TRP A 35 7.93 -20.58 -3.99
N ALA A 36 8.16 -21.37 -2.94
CA ALA A 36 9.50 -21.88 -2.62
C ALA A 36 10.03 -22.84 -3.72
N LEU A 37 9.15 -23.66 -4.30
CA LEU A 37 9.49 -24.53 -5.44
C LEU A 37 9.85 -23.73 -6.70
N TRP A 38 9.03 -22.73 -7.02
CA TRP A 38 9.27 -21.83 -8.15
C TRP A 38 10.60 -21.07 -7.98
N ASN A 39 10.82 -20.47 -6.80
CA ASN A 39 12.01 -19.71 -6.49
C ASN A 39 13.28 -20.58 -6.55
N ARG A 40 13.21 -21.81 -6.00
CA ARG A 40 14.31 -22.78 -6.10
C ARG A 40 14.66 -23.12 -7.54
N ARG A 41 13.65 -23.37 -8.39
CA ARG A 41 13.86 -23.65 -9.83
C ARG A 41 14.50 -22.46 -10.54
N ASN A 42 14.10 -21.24 -10.22
CA ASN A 42 14.68 -20.04 -10.81
C ASN A 42 16.12 -19.80 -10.37
N ASN A 43 16.42 -19.99 -9.08
CA ASN A 43 17.79 -19.89 -8.58
C ASN A 43 18.71 -20.92 -9.24
N HIS A 44 18.25 -22.16 -9.44
CA HIS A 44 19.00 -23.17 -10.19
C HIS A 44 19.30 -22.72 -11.62
N ARG A 45 18.30 -22.17 -12.32
CA ARG A 45 18.47 -21.66 -13.70
C ARG A 45 19.46 -20.49 -13.79
N LEU A 46 19.50 -19.65 -12.76
CA LEU A 46 20.36 -18.46 -12.70
C LEU A 46 21.74 -18.74 -12.06
N GLY A 47 22.09 -20.00 -11.79
CA GLY A 47 23.36 -20.38 -11.17
C GLY A 47 23.52 -19.88 -9.72
N LYS A 48 22.41 -19.50 -9.06
CA LYS A 48 22.40 -19.04 -7.68
C LYS A 48 22.36 -20.23 -6.72
N THR A 49 22.71 -19.99 -5.46
CA THR A 49 22.58 -20.98 -4.40
C THR A 49 21.14 -21.47 -4.27
N ILE A 50 20.98 -22.79 -4.17
CA ILE A 50 19.69 -23.45 -4.00
C ILE A 50 19.63 -24.14 -2.65
N ILE A 51 18.44 -24.12 -2.05
CA ILE A 51 18.15 -24.90 -0.85
C ILE A 51 17.82 -26.35 -1.22
N SER A 52 18.09 -27.28 -0.29
CA SER A 52 17.70 -28.68 -0.44
C SER A 52 16.18 -28.84 -0.36
N LEU A 53 15.66 -29.90 -0.99
CA LEU A 53 14.22 -30.19 -0.97
C LEU A 53 13.73 -30.52 0.46
N ASP A 54 14.57 -31.16 1.27
CA ASP A 54 14.26 -31.51 2.66
C ASP A 54 14.04 -30.28 3.54
N GLN A 55 14.71 -29.17 3.23
CA GLN A 55 14.58 -27.90 3.94
C GLN A 55 13.45 -27.02 3.40
N LEU A 56 12.87 -27.35 2.24
CA LEU A 56 11.91 -26.48 1.55
C LEU A 56 10.62 -26.30 2.34
N LEU A 57 10.06 -27.39 2.88
CA LEU A 57 8.84 -27.31 3.67
C LEU A 57 9.07 -26.56 4.98
N GLN A 58 10.22 -26.78 5.62
CA GLN A 58 10.58 -26.08 6.84
C GLN A 58 10.75 -24.58 6.58
N GLN A 59 11.44 -24.21 5.50
CA GLN A 59 11.59 -22.82 5.09
C GLN A 59 10.25 -22.17 4.70
N ALA A 60 9.34 -22.89 4.05
CA ALA A 60 8.01 -22.38 3.74
C ALA A 60 7.19 -22.13 5.02
N LYS A 61 7.27 -23.03 6.00
CA LYS A 61 6.64 -22.84 7.33
C LYS A 61 7.27 -21.69 8.09
N ASP A 62 8.59 -21.56 8.07
CA ASP A 62 9.30 -20.50 8.78
C ASP A 62 9.02 -19.15 8.15
N ARG A 63 8.96 -19.04 6.81
CA ARG A 63 8.47 -17.83 6.13
C ARG A 63 7.00 -17.52 6.42
N LEU A 64 6.14 -18.53 6.51
CA LEU A 64 4.74 -18.33 6.88
C LEU A 64 4.62 -17.85 8.34
N ARG A 65 5.44 -18.39 9.25
CA ARG A 65 5.51 -17.97 10.65
C ARG A 65 6.11 -16.58 10.77
N GLU A 66 7.18 -16.26 10.06
CA GLU A 66 7.73 -14.92 9.97
C GLU A 66 6.64 -13.97 9.45
N PHE A 67 5.95 -14.31 8.37
CA PHE A 67 4.81 -13.54 7.87
C PHE A 67 3.73 -13.36 8.94
N ALA A 68 3.35 -14.41 9.67
CA ALA A 68 2.35 -14.32 10.73
C ALA A 68 2.83 -13.49 11.94
N LEU A 69 4.08 -13.65 12.38
CA LEU A 69 4.69 -12.95 13.51
C LEU A 69 4.94 -11.47 13.19
N HIS A 70 5.34 -11.14 11.96
CA HIS A 70 5.54 -9.76 11.50
C HIS A 70 4.23 -9.08 11.08
N ASN A 71 3.16 -9.84 10.81
CA ASN A 71 1.79 -9.35 10.67
C ASN A 71 0.99 -9.42 11.98
N THR A 72 1.56 -9.90 13.08
CA THR A 72 0.98 -9.71 14.41
C THR A 72 1.38 -8.31 14.85
N SER A 73 0.72 -7.31 14.27
CA SER A 73 0.91 -5.92 14.68
C SER A 73 0.62 -5.82 16.17
N TYR A 74 1.52 -5.17 16.91
CA TYR A 74 1.16 -4.54 18.17
C TYR A 74 -0.01 -3.59 17.86
N THR A 75 -1.21 -4.06 18.16
CA THR A 75 -2.38 -3.20 18.18
C THR A 75 -2.22 -2.34 19.41
N VAL A 76 -1.78 -1.09 19.20
CA VAL A 76 -2.25 -0.05 20.11
C VAL A 76 -3.79 -0.17 20.06
N PRO A 77 -4.49 -0.28 21.21
CA PRO A 77 -5.94 -0.35 21.21
C PRO A 77 -6.48 1.02 20.80
N VAL A 78 -6.47 1.27 19.49
CA VAL A 78 -7.25 2.35 18.90
C VAL A 78 -8.69 1.82 18.89
N GLY A 79 -9.60 2.60 19.47
CA GLY A 79 -11.03 2.32 19.44
C GLY A 79 -11.52 2.05 18.01
N ARG A 80 -12.78 1.60 17.88
CA ARG A 80 -13.42 1.28 16.58
C ARG A 80 -12.96 2.28 15.50
N PRO A 81 -12.41 1.81 14.36
CA PRO A 81 -11.89 2.72 13.35
C PRO A 81 -13.01 3.67 12.93
N PRO A 82 -12.73 4.98 12.86
CA PRO A 82 -13.76 5.98 12.64
C PRO A 82 -14.52 5.72 11.34
N THR A 83 -15.82 5.95 11.38
CA THR A 83 -16.72 5.84 10.22
C THR A 83 -16.65 7.05 9.30
N ARG A 84 -15.87 8.07 9.67
CA ARG A 84 -15.76 9.36 8.97
C ARG A 84 -14.31 9.84 9.04
N TRP A 85 -13.89 10.67 8.09
CA TRP A 85 -12.62 11.37 8.23
C TRP A 85 -12.74 12.38 9.37
N HIS A 86 -11.68 12.54 10.17
CA HIS A 86 -11.63 13.50 11.27
C HIS A 86 -10.41 14.40 11.11
N PRO A 87 -10.52 15.70 11.39
CA PRO A 87 -9.38 16.60 11.38
C PRO A 87 -8.34 16.22 12.45
N PRO A 88 -7.07 16.59 12.26
CA PRO A 88 -6.03 16.45 13.29
C PRO A 88 -6.19 17.46 14.42
N GLU A 89 -5.55 17.19 15.55
CA GLU A 89 -5.32 18.19 16.59
C GLU A 89 -4.18 19.13 16.17
N GLN A 90 -4.24 20.40 16.56
CA GLN A 90 -3.12 21.32 16.37
C GLN A 90 -1.90 20.85 17.16
N PRO A 91 -0.67 21.00 16.63
CA PRO A 91 -0.29 21.73 15.42
C PRO A 91 -0.16 20.87 14.15
N LEU A 92 -0.77 19.68 14.10
CA LEU A 92 -0.60 18.72 13.02
C LEU A 92 -1.51 19.01 11.82
N TYR A 93 -1.03 18.66 10.64
CA TYR A 93 -1.81 18.60 9.40
C TYR A 93 -2.02 17.15 8.97
N LYS A 94 -3.14 16.84 8.32
CA LYS A 94 -3.39 15.50 7.77
C LYS A 94 -3.16 15.49 6.28
N LEU A 95 -2.29 14.60 5.83
CA LEU A 95 -1.94 14.40 4.45
C LEU A 95 -2.45 13.04 3.98
N ASN A 96 -3.59 13.05 3.31
CA ASN A 96 -4.18 11.87 2.69
C ASN A 96 -3.60 11.70 1.28
N PHE A 97 -3.28 10.47 0.88
CA PHE A 97 -2.81 10.18 -0.47
C PHE A 97 -3.41 8.88 -1.01
N ASP A 98 -3.42 8.75 -2.33
CA ASP A 98 -3.85 7.53 -3.02
C ASP A 98 -3.23 7.39 -4.41
N GLY A 99 -3.18 6.15 -4.88
CA GLY A 99 -2.70 5.77 -6.20
C GLY A 99 -3.79 5.14 -7.08
N ALA A 100 -3.87 5.54 -8.35
CA ALA A 100 -4.76 4.95 -9.34
C ALA A 100 -3.96 4.35 -10.51
N LEU A 101 -4.33 3.16 -10.96
CA LEU A 101 -3.79 2.55 -12.18
C LEU A 101 -4.80 2.69 -13.32
N PHE A 102 -4.30 3.07 -14.50
CA PHE A 102 -5.07 3.15 -15.74
C PHE A 102 -4.43 2.20 -16.76
N GLU A 103 -4.89 0.95 -16.76
CA GLU A 103 -4.28 -0.11 -17.58
C GLU A 103 -4.41 0.15 -19.09
N ALA A 104 -5.53 0.71 -19.54
CA ALA A 104 -5.76 0.99 -20.95
C ALA A 104 -4.84 2.12 -21.46
N GLU A 105 -4.61 3.13 -20.63
CA GLU A 105 -3.79 4.30 -20.93
C GLU A 105 -2.30 4.12 -20.56
N GLN A 106 -1.95 2.97 -19.96
CA GLN A 106 -0.59 2.63 -19.52
C GLN A 106 0.03 3.72 -18.62
N CYS A 107 -0.77 4.29 -17.74
CA CYS A 107 -0.33 5.34 -16.82
C CYS A 107 -0.87 5.14 -15.40
N ALA A 108 -0.33 5.93 -14.49
CA ALA A 108 -0.74 5.97 -13.11
C ALA A 108 -1.16 7.38 -12.71
N GLY A 109 -2.09 7.46 -11.77
CA GLY A 109 -2.52 8.70 -11.13
C GLY A 109 -2.09 8.73 -9.68
N LEU A 110 -1.55 9.86 -9.24
CA LEU A 110 -1.18 10.14 -7.87
C LEU A 110 -2.10 11.26 -7.37
N GLY A 111 -2.77 11.03 -6.26
CA GLY A 111 -3.64 11.99 -5.60
C GLY A 111 -3.14 12.27 -4.19
N ALA A 112 -3.15 13.54 -3.77
CA ALA A 112 -2.87 13.90 -2.39
C ALA A 112 -3.68 15.13 -1.96
N ILE A 113 -4.06 15.19 -0.69
CA ILE A 113 -4.73 16.35 -0.08
C ILE A 113 -4.23 16.56 1.34
N LEU A 114 -3.83 17.79 1.65
CA LEU A 114 -3.38 18.22 2.97
C LEU A 114 -4.47 19.10 3.60
N ARG A 115 -4.87 18.76 4.83
CA ARG A 115 -5.93 19.44 5.57
C ARG A 115 -5.47 19.85 6.97
N ASN A 116 -5.95 21.00 7.44
CA ASN A 116 -5.65 21.52 8.78
C ASN A 116 -6.62 20.97 9.84
N SER A 117 -6.48 21.46 11.09
CA SER A 117 -7.33 21.06 12.24
C SER A 117 -8.80 21.47 12.12
N GLU A 118 -9.14 22.38 11.20
CA GLU A 118 -10.52 22.77 10.89
C GLU A 118 -11.08 21.94 9.71
N GLY A 119 -10.28 21.01 9.18
CA GLY A 119 -10.60 20.22 8.00
C GLY A 119 -10.43 20.98 6.69
N GLN A 120 -10.08 22.27 6.72
CA GLN A 120 -9.87 23.08 5.52
C GLN A 120 -8.72 22.52 4.70
N VAL A 121 -8.89 22.56 3.38
CA VAL A 121 -7.85 22.18 2.43
C VAL A 121 -6.76 23.24 2.48
N MET A 122 -5.52 22.80 2.60
CA MET A 122 -4.34 23.67 2.53
C MET A 122 -3.64 23.53 1.18
N VAL A 123 -3.57 22.30 0.68
CA VAL A 123 -3.09 22.00 -0.67
C VAL A 123 -3.68 20.69 -1.17
N SER A 124 -3.97 20.62 -2.46
CA SER A 124 -4.32 19.36 -3.13
C SER A 124 -3.50 19.15 -4.41
N LEU A 125 -3.28 17.90 -4.76
CA LEU A 125 -2.46 17.47 -5.88
C LEU A 125 -3.19 16.40 -6.70
N THR A 126 -3.13 16.56 -8.01
CA THR A 126 -3.34 15.49 -8.98
C THR A 126 -2.12 15.40 -9.89
N GLU A 127 -1.53 14.23 -10.04
CA GLU A 127 -0.38 14.02 -10.92
C GLU A 127 -0.56 12.76 -11.75
N ARG A 128 -0.34 12.88 -13.05
CA ARG A 128 -0.24 11.78 -14.00
C ARG A 128 1.23 11.38 -14.10
N SER A 129 1.51 10.15 -13.71
CA SER A 129 2.82 9.54 -13.84
C SER A 129 2.78 8.49 -14.95
N THR A 130 3.84 8.43 -15.74
CA THR A 130 4.09 7.26 -16.59
C THR A 130 4.42 6.07 -15.68
N LEU A 131 3.94 4.88 -16.04
CA LEU A 131 4.26 3.58 -15.41
C LEU A 131 5.07 3.63 -14.09
N PRO A 132 4.48 3.05 -13.04
CA PRO A 132 5.05 1.81 -12.54
C PRO A 132 4.11 0.62 -12.78
N PHE A 133 4.62 -0.58 -12.49
CA PHE A 133 4.10 -1.85 -13.01
C PHE A 133 3.18 -2.58 -12.02
N THR A 134 2.94 -2.03 -10.82
CA THR A 134 2.08 -2.62 -9.80
C THR A 134 1.34 -1.59 -8.94
N ALA A 135 0.21 -1.99 -8.34
CA ALA A 135 -0.57 -1.12 -7.46
C ALA A 135 0.24 -0.64 -6.25
N ILE A 136 1.11 -1.48 -5.67
CA ILE A 136 1.93 -1.10 -4.52
C ILE A 136 2.97 -0.03 -4.86
N GLU A 137 3.52 -0.05 -6.08
CA GLU A 137 4.46 0.97 -6.54
C GLU A 137 3.80 2.31 -6.80
N VAL A 138 2.63 2.33 -7.45
CA VAL A 138 1.85 3.57 -7.65
C VAL A 138 1.57 4.24 -6.31
N GLU A 139 1.22 3.44 -5.33
CA GLU A 139 0.88 3.94 -4.01
C GLU A 139 2.10 4.42 -3.23
N ALA A 140 3.24 3.76 -3.37
CA ALA A 140 4.51 4.25 -2.84
C ALA A 140 4.92 5.57 -3.53
N LEU A 141 4.72 5.70 -4.85
CA LEU A 141 4.94 6.96 -5.57
C LEU A 141 3.99 8.06 -5.08
N ALA A 142 2.72 7.74 -4.82
CA ALA A 142 1.75 8.69 -4.29
C ALA A 142 2.17 9.18 -2.90
N ALA A 143 2.62 8.27 -2.01
CA ALA A 143 3.17 8.63 -0.70
C ALA A 143 4.39 9.55 -0.83
N ARG A 144 5.35 9.17 -1.68
CA ARG A 144 6.57 9.94 -1.94
C ARG A 144 6.24 11.34 -2.44
N ARG A 145 5.31 11.45 -3.39
CA ARG A 145 4.91 12.74 -3.96
C ARG A 145 4.13 13.60 -2.96
N ALA A 146 3.28 12.99 -2.15
CA ALA A 146 2.56 13.68 -1.07
C ALA A 146 3.53 14.29 -0.05
N LEU A 147 4.56 13.55 0.38
CA LEU A 147 5.58 14.09 1.29
C LEU A 147 6.38 15.23 0.66
N LEU A 148 6.77 15.09 -0.62
CA LEU A 148 7.43 16.18 -1.34
C LEU A 148 6.55 17.43 -1.39
N LEU A 149 5.26 17.28 -1.68
CA LEU A 149 4.30 18.39 -1.70
C LEU A 149 4.24 19.11 -0.35
N ALA A 150 4.18 18.38 0.76
CA ALA A 150 4.16 18.99 2.09
C ALA A 150 5.46 19.75 2.41
N LEU A 151 6.63 19.20 2.06
CA LEU A 151 7.91 19.89 2.21
C LEU A 151 8.01 21.14 1.32
N GLU A 152 7.58 21.05 0.05
CA GLU A 152 7.55 22.14 -0.93
C GLU A 152 6.65 23.30 -0.47
N THR A 153 5.59 23.01 0.28
CA THR A 153 4.62 23.99 0.78
C THR A 153 4.87 24.43 2.23
N GLY A 154 5.93 23.91 2.88
CA GLY A 154 6.35 24.32 4.22
C GLY A 154 5.57 23.68 5.38
N PHE A 155 4.80 22.63 5.14
CA PHE A 155 4.14 21.87 6.22
C PHE A 155 5.08 20.78 6.74
N ASP A 156 5.69 21.02 7.90
CA ASP A 156 6.73 20.16 8.49
C ASP A 156 6.25 19.28 9.66
N ARG A 157 4.95 19.36 10.01
CA ARG A 157 4.28 18.57 11.06
C ARG A 157 3.04 17.87 10.50
N VAL A 158 3.17 16.63 10.06
CA VAL A 158 2.13 15.95 9.27
C VAL A 158 1.77 14.56 9.79
N ILE A 159 0.50 14.18 9.64
CA ILE A 159 0.01 12.80 9.75
C ILE A 159 -0.24 12.31 8.33
N LEU A 160 0.59 11.38 7.86
CA LEU A 160 0.43 10.74 6.56
C LEU A 160 -0.61 9.61 6.68
N GLU A 161 -1.71 9.73 5.93
CA GLU A 161 -2.86 8.81 5.98
C GLU A 161 -3.07 8.07 4.66
N ARG A 162 -3.31 6.76 4.73
CA ARG A 162 -3.71 5.92 3.58
C ARG A 162 -4.74 4.88 4.00
N ASP A 163 -5.52 4.40 3.03
CA ASP A 163 -6.48 3.30 3.20
C ASP A 163 -5.91 1.87 3.07
N SER A 164 -4.63 1.71 2.71
CA SER A 164 -3.99 0.39 2.62
C SER A 164 -3.01 0.11 3.75
N GLN A 165 -3.33 -0.93 4.52
CA GLN A 165 -2.48 -1.41 5.61
C GLN A 165 -1.09 -1.85 5.12
N VAL A 166 -1.00 -2.44 3.93
CA VAL A 166 0.24 -3.05 3.42
C VAL A 166 1.38 -2.04 3.32
N LEU A 167 1.12 -0.83 2.79
CA LEU A 167 2.17 0.18 2.66
C LEU A 167 2.43 0.91 3.97
N ILE A 168 1.41 1.18 4.79
CA ILE A 168 1.63 1.79 6.11
C ILE A 168 2.53 0.88 6.96
N THR A 169 2.26 -0.43 6.97
CA THR A 169 3.11 -1.42 7.63
C THR A 169 4.52 -1.49 7.00
N ALA A 170 4.63 -1.38 5.68
CA ALA A 170 5.93 -1.32 4.99
C ALA A 170 6.78 -0.12 5.45
N LEU A 171 6.16 1.05 5.58
CA LEU A 171 6.80 2.30 5.99
C LEU A 171 7.24 2.25 7.45
N GLN A 172 6.40 1.70 8.33
CA GLN A 172 6.66 1.61 9.77
C GLN A 172 7.74 0.56 10.12
N ASN A 173 7.72 -0.61 9.48
CA ASN A 173 8.54 -1.76 9.90
C ASN A 173 9.77 -2.01 9.03
N ASN A 174 10.03 -1.15 8.04
CA ASN A 174 11.15 -1.28 7.09
C ASN A 174 11.24 -2.66 6.41
N SER A 175 10.10 -3.35 6.26
CA SER A 175 10.05 -4.79 5.96
C SER A 175 10.30 -5.15 4.49
N TYR A 176 10.48 -4.15 3.62
CA TYR A 176 10.54 -4.33 2.17
C TYR A 176 11.87 -3.92 1.52
N THR A 177 12.93 -3.79 2.31
CA THR A 177 14.29 -3.38 1.86
C THR A 177 14.85 -4.23 0.71
N LEU A 178 14.36 -5.48 0.54
CA LEU A 178 14.78 -6.43 -0.52
C LEU A 178 13.74 -6.62 -1.64
N SER A 179 12.62 -5.91 -1.63
CA SER A 179 11.60 -5.96 -2.70
C SER A 179 11.98 -5.08 -3.89
N HIS A 180 11.39 -5.31 -5.06
CA HIS A 180 11.65 -4.50 -6.26
C HIS A 180 11.38 -3.00 -6.04
N PHE A 181 10.41 -2.66 -5.18
CA PHE A 181 10.03 -1.29 -4.81
C PHE A 181 10.67 -0.82 -3.50
N GLY A 182 11.61 -1.57 -2.92
CA GLY A 182 12.27 -1.21 -1.65
C GLY A 182 13.04 0.11 -1.71
N HIS A 183 13.47 0.53 -2.91
CA HIS A 183 14.07 1.84 -3.13
C HIS A 183 13.08 2.99 -2.92
N LEU A 184 11.81 2.84 -3.33
CA LEU A 184 10.76 3.84 -3.06
C LEU A 184 10.48 3.96 -1.56
N ILE A 185 10.47 2.85 -0.83
CA ILE A 185 10.29 2.86 0.63
C ILE A 185 11.43 3.63 1.32
N LYS A 186 12.69 3.42 0.89
CA LYS A 186 13.84 4.18 1.40
C LYS A 186 13.73 5.67 1.10
N ASP A 187 13.31 6.03 -0.11
CA ASP A 187 13.06 7.43 -0.48
C ASP A 187 12.01 8.08 0.42
N ILE A 188 10.88 7.39 0.66
CA ILE A 188 9.81 7.88 1.53
C ILE A 188 10.31 8.05 2.97
N GLN A 189 11.10 7.10 3.48
CA GLN A 189 11.71 7.19 4.81
C GLN A 189 12.70 8.35 4.91
N TYR A 190 13.50 8.58 3.87
CA TYR A 190 14.41 9.72 3.81
C TYR A 190 13.62 11.03 3.84
N LEU A 191 12.57 11.17 3.01
CA LEU A 191 11.71 12.36 3.04
C LEU A 191 11.03 12.55 4.40
N ALA A 192 10.54 11.47 5.01
CA ALA A 192 9.93 11.50 6.34
C ALA A 192 10.90 12.03 7.40
N SER A 193 12.20 11.74 7.27
CA SER A 193 13.25 12.25 8.19
C SER A 193 13.49 13.76 8.09
N CYS A 194 13.00 14.42 7.02
CA CYS A 194 13.08 15.87 6.84
C CYS A 194 11.97 16.66 7.56
N PHE A 195 10.95 15.98 8.10
CA PHE A 195 9.86 16.62 8.86
C PHE A 195 10.27 16.82 10.32
N SER A 196 9.82 17.92 10.92
CA SER A 196 9.94 18.15 12.36
C SER A 196 9.14 17.11 13.15
N GLU A 197 7.98 16.71 12.61
CA GLU A 197 7.12 15.68 13.19
C GLU A 197 6.33 14.96 12.09
N ILE A 198 6.40 13.63 12.05
CA ILE A 198 5.62 12.84 11.11
C ILE A 198 5.05 11.59 11.77
N HIS A 199 3.76 11.34 11.53
CA HIS A 199 3.05 10.15 11.98
C HIS A 199 2.47 9.40 10.79
N PHE A 200 2.45 8.07 10.84
CA PHE A 200 1.84 7.23 9.82
C PHE A 200 0.55 6.63 10.36
N SER A 201 -0.56 6.82 9.65
CA SER A 201 -1.89 6.38 10.08
C SER A 201 -2.62 5.63 8.97
N HIS A 202 -3.30 4.55 9.35
CA HIS A 202 -4.21 3.83 8.46
C HIS A 202 -5.64 4.32 8.68
N VAL A 203 -6.34 4.60 7.59
CA VAL A 203 -7.76 4.98 7.61
C VAL A 203 -8.59 3.99 6.82
N ARG A 204 -9.91 3.99 7.01
CA ARG A 204 -10.78 3.21 6.13
C ARG A 204 -10.89 3.91 4.77
N ARG A 205 -11.17 3.13 3.72
CA ARG A 205 -11.30 3.65 2.34
C ARG A 205 -12.29 4.81 2.20
N HIS A 206 -13.39 4.79 2.96
CA HIS A 206 -14.37 5.88 2.93
C HIS A 206 -13.86 7.19 3.57
N CYS A 207 -12.77 7.16 4.34
CA CYS A 207 -12.09 8.34 4.87
C CYS A 207 -10.98 8.86 3.94
N ASN A 208 -10.75 8.21 2.80
CA ASN A 208 -9.70 8.55 1.83
C ASN A 208 -10.30 8.89 0.44
N THR A 209 -11.59 9.23 0.39
CA THR A 209 -12.38 9.39 -0.85
C THR A 209 -11.84 10.53 -1.72
N VAL A 210 -11.44 11.64 -1.11
CA VAL A 210 -10.93 12.81 -1.83
C VAL A 210 -9.58 12.52 -2.49
N ALA A 211 -8.65 11.89 -1.77
CA ALA A 211 -7.36 11.48 -2.33
C ALA A 211 -7.55 10.48 -3.49
N HIS A 212 -8.48 9.52 -3.33
CA HIS A 212 -8.84 8.57 -4.40
C HIS A 212 -9.40 9.27 -5.64
N ALA A 213 -10.28 10.25 -5.46
CA ALA A 213 -10.86 11.02 -6.56
C ALA A 213 -9.79 11.85 -7.29
N LEU A 214 -8.88 12.49 -6.55
CA LEU A 214 -7.72 13.19 -7.10
C LEU A 214 -6.82 12.24 -7.90
N ALA A 215 -6.52 11.04 -7.39
CA ALA A 215 -5.73 10.06 -8.12
C ALA A 215 -6.42 9.63 -9.43
N LYS A 216 -7.73 9.41 -9.41
CA LYS A 216 -8.52 9.08 -10.62
C LYS A 216 -8.57 10.20 -11.64
N ARG A 217 -8.59 11.45 -11.18
CA ARG A 217 -8.61 12.64 -12.03
C ARG A 217 -7.36 12.78 -12.90
N ALA A 218 -6.25 12.13 -12.52
CA ALA A 218 -5.00 12.16 -13.27
C ALA A 218 -5.14 11.70 -14.74
N ASN A 219 -6.12 10.85 -15.06
CA ASN A 219 -6.36 10.41 -16.45
C ASN A 219 -6.82 11.56 -17.37
N SER A 220 -7.43 12.60 -16.78
CA SER A 220 -7.98 13.75 -17.50
C SER A 220 -6.99 14.90 -17.64
N ILE A 221 -5.76 14.76 -17.13
CA ILE A 221 -4.73 15.81 -17.21
C ILE A 221 -3.46 15.32 -17.92
N PHE A 222 -2.59 16.25 -18.28
CA PHE A 222 -1.36 15.94 -19.01
C PHE A 222 -0.17 15.60 -18.09
N GLN A 223 0.07 16.40 -17.04
CA GLN A 223 1.23 16.22 -16.17
C GLN A 223 0.86 16.28 -14.68
N TYR A 224 0.73 17.46 -14.08
CA TYR A 224 0.24 17.59 -12.70
C TYR A 224 -0.50 18.91 -12.52
N GLN A 225 -1.30 18.98 -11.45
CA GLN A 225 -1.98 20.18 -10.99
C GLN A 225 -1.93 20.23 -9.47
N VAL A 226 -1.55 21.39 -8.94
CA VAL A 226 -1.57 21.70 -7.50
C VAL A 226 -2.53 22.86 -7.29
N TRP A 227 -3.41 22.73 -6.30
CA TRP A 227 -4.32 23.79 -5.88
C TRP A 227 -3.99 24.17 -4.45
N MET A 228 -3.75 25.46 -4.20
CA MET A 228 -3.52 26.00 -2.87
C MET A 228 -4.85 26.38 -2.25
N GLU A 229 -5.05 25.97 -1.00
CA GLU A 229 -6.26 26.25 -0.21
C GLU A 229 -7.58 25.78 -0.85
N ASP A 230 -7.50 24.89 -1.86
CA ASP A 230 -8.65 24.48 -2.68
C ASP A 230 -8.42 23.10 -3.34
N VAL A 231 -9.46 22.60 -4.01
CA VAL A 231 -9.47 21.41 -4.87
C VAL A 231 -9.96 21.77 -6.27
N PRO A 232 -9.65 20.95 -7.30
CA PRO A 232 -10.26 21.12 -8.61
C PRO A 232 -11.81 21.15 -8.53
N PRO A 233 -12.51 21.94 -9.38
CA PRO A 233 -13.97 22.08 -9.30
C PRO A 233 -14.74 20.76 -9.37
N ASP A 234 -14.22 19.77 -10.10
CA ASP A 234 -14.82 18.44 -10.24
C ASP A 234 -14.66 17.55 -8.97
N ILE A 235 -13.86 17.98 -8.00
CA ILE A 235 -13.61 17.28 -6.73
C ILE A 235 -14.41 17.89 -5.57
N ILE A 236 -14.95 19.10 -5.71
CA ILE A 236 -15.68 19.82 -4.64
C ILE A 236 -16.80 18.97 -4.04
N SER A 237 -17.63 18.33 -4.87
CA SER A 237 -18.72 17.49 -4.38
C SER A 237 -18.25 16.27 -3.58
N VAL A 238 -17.07 15.74 -3.89
CA VAL A 238 -16.47 14.62 -3.14
C VAL A 238 -15.96 15.12 -1.80
N LEU A 239 -15.33 16.30 -1.78
CA LEU A 239 -14.86 16.95 -0.56
C LEU A 239 -16.04 17.27 0.38
N GLU A 240 -17.13 17.85 -0.12
CA GLU A 240 -18.35 18.13 0.65
C GLU A 240 -18.97 16.85 1.22
N ALA A 241 -19.03 15.76 0.44
CA ALA A 241 -19.52 14.48 0.92
C ALA A 241 -18.62 13.86 2.01
N ASP A 242 -17.31 14.07 1.95
CA ASP A 242 -16.35 13.61 2.98
C ASP A 242 -16.54 14.35 4.31
N PHE A 243 -16.96 15.63 4.27
CA PHE A 243 -17.33 16.42 5.45
C PHE A 243 -18.70 16.04 6.04
N LEU A 244 -19.69 15.76 5.17
CA LEU A 244 -21.08 15.49 5.55
C LEU A 244 -21.36 14.02 5.92
N GLY A 245 -20.37 13.14 5.73
CA GLY A 245 -20.45 11.72 6.06
C GLY A 245 -20.98 11.46 7.46
#